data_AF-A0A942W0F3-F1
#
_entry.id   AF-A0A942W0F3-F1
#
_cell.length_a   1.000
_cell.length_b   1.000
_cell.length_c   1.000
_cell.angle_alpha   90.00
_cell.angle_beta   90.00
_cell.angle_gamma   90.00
#
_symmetry.space_group_name_H-M   'P 1'
#
loop_
_entity.id
_entity.type
_entity.pdbx_description
1 polymer ?
#
loop_
_entity_poly.entity_id
_entity_poly.type
_entity_poly.pdbx_seq_one_letter_code
_entity_poly.pdbx_strand_id
1 'polypeptide(L)'
;MEKITDINQIKNAVLYKVAEYAYEGNLEDKIDAIPYELTDPIVPSFRCCVYREREILRQRVRLAMGKLPSDLHYEKTDNTQIVHVMKSACEGCPIDRVTVTNNCQNCLAQKCMKACRFGAIIHTPTGAYIDKTKCKNCGACVKACPYNAIVDIERPCIKACPVNAVDMDENDLAKIDEDKCINCGQCVSKCPFGAIGAASMMTNVINSIRNNPDHTYAMIAPAIEGQFGSATIPQLKQAIIDLGFKDCYEVALGGDAVAWNEAEELLENVQNGKKMTTSCCPAFYNMIMKHYPEVKDNVSTTGSPMIASAKAIKAKDPQAEVVFIGPCIAKKNEVVSRYMGEISAAMTFDELAAMFAVKKVDPETYEGVEQLATRYGKGFARSGGVSAAVLKVVEEKGIETKPSVKICNGAAECKVALQMLKLGRLKEDIIEGMACEGGCVNGPMRQYELIDSKKVFDKNVNVENTEIINTCKENGYGEINIHVHNHN
;
A
#
# COMPACT_ATOMS: atom_id res chain seq x y z
N MET A 1 -32.81 -1.72 4.11
CA MET A 1 -31.34 -1.69 3.97
C MET A 1 -30.78 -2.87 4.72
N GLU A 2 -29.91 -3.64 4.08
CA GLU A 2 -29.11 -4.66 4.77
C GLU A 2 -28.27 -3.95 5.85
N LYS A 3 -28.24 -4.47 7.08
CA LYS A 3 -27.51 -3.82 8.18
C LYS A 3 -26.01 -3.92 7.92
N ILE A 4 -25.41 -2.80 7.52
CA ILE A 4 -23.96 -2.67 7.39
C ILE A 4 -23.34 -2.69 8.79
N THR A 5 -22.52 -3.69 9.09
CA THR A 5 -21.86 -3.84 10.39
C THR A 5 -20.35 -4.10 10.28
N ASP A 6 -19.87 -4.51 9.10
CA ASP A 6 -18.46 -4.78 8.85
C ASP A 6 -17.72 -3.58 8.25
N ILE A 7 -16.43 -3.45 8.56
CA ILE A 7 -15.58 -2.32 8.12
C ILE A 7 -15.48 -2.26 6.60
N ASN A 8 -15.35 -3.40 5.92
CA ASN A 8 -15.22 -3.44 4.47
C ASN A 8 -16.56 -3.11 3.81
N GLN A 9 -17.68 -3.58 4.38
CA GLN A 9 -19.02 -3.18 3.92
C GLN A 9 -19.23 -1.67 4.05
N ILE A 10 -18.86 -1.07 5.19
CA ILE A 10 -18.94 0.39 5.39
C ILE A 10 -18.11 1.13 4.35
N LYS A 11 -16.84 0.72 4.18
CA LYS A 11 -15.92 1.33 3.22
C LYS A 11 -16.46 1.25 1.79
N ASN A 12 -16.91 0.07 1.37
CA ASN A 12 -17.41 -0.17 0.02
C ASN A 12 -18.72 0.59 -0.24
N ALA A 13 -19.62 0.66 0.75
CA ALA A 13 -20.87 1.42 0.63
C ALA A 13 -20.60 2.93 0.48
N VAL A 14 -19.64 3.48 1.24
CA VAL A 14 -19.25 4.89 1.10
C VAL A 14 -18.61 5.15 -0.27
N LEU A 15 -17.67 4.31 -0.70
CA LEU A 15 -17.05 4.45 -2.03
C LEU A 15 -18.09 4.35 -3.16
N TYR A 16 -19.02 3.39 -3.07
CA TYR A 16 -20.12 3.24 -4.02
C TYR A 16 -20.96 4.52 -4.11
N LYS A 17 -21.43 5.06 -2.97
CA LYS A 17 -22.26 6.26 -2.94
C LYS A 17 -21.55 7.51 -3.45
N VAL A 18 -20.27 7.67 -3.10
CA VAL A 18 -19.46 8.77 -3.60
C VAL A 18 -19.24 8.63 -5.11
N ALA A 19 -18.98 7.43 -5.61
CA ALA A 19 -18.84 7.18 -7.05
C ALA A 19 -20.16 7.41 -7.81
N GLU A 20 -21.29 6.93 -7.29
CA GLU A 20 -22.64 7.14 -7.83
C GLU A 20 -22.91 8.64 -8.04
N TYR A 21 -22.77 9.45 -7.00
CA TYR A 21 -23.00 10.89 -7.10
C TYR A 21 -21.93 11.65 -7.89
N ALA A 22 -20.69 11.15 -7.93
CA ALA A 22 -19.65 11.70 -8.81
C ALA A 22 -19.98 11.48 -10.29
N TYR A 23 -20.49 10.30 -10.65
CA TYR A 23 -20.92 10.01 -12.02
C TYR A 23 -22.18 10.81 -12.41
N GLU A 24 -23.12 11.01 -11.49
CA GLU A 24 -24.30 11.87 -11.70
C GLU A 24 -23.94 13.36 -11.78
N GLY A 25 -22.80 13.78 -11.21
CA GLY A 25 -22.35 15.17 -11.19
C GLY A 25 -23.02 16.04 -10.14
N ASN A 26 -23.61 15.43 -9.10
CA ASN A 26 -24.31 16.11 -7.99
C ASN A 26 -23.65 15.81 -6.62
N LEU A 27 -22.39 15.34 -6.63
CA LEU A 27 -21.68 14.93 -5.41
C LEU A 27 -21.58 16.06 -4.37
N GLU A 28 -21.34 17.29 -4.79
CA GLU A 28 -21.23 18.42 -3.85
C GLU A 28 -22.55 18.71 -3.14
N ASP A 29 -23.68 18.55 -3.83
CA ASP A 29 -25.02 18.79 -3.27
C ASP A 29 -25.46 17.66 -2.32
N LYS A 30 -25.00 16.43 -2.55
CA LYS A 30 -25.45 15.23 -1.81
C LYS A 30 -24.46 14.70 -0.79
N ILE A 31 -23.29 15.32 -0.62
CA ILE A 31 -22.25 14.86 0.31
C ILE A 31 -22.77 14.64 1.73
N ASP A 32 -23.57 15.57 2.23
CA ASP A 32 -24.10 15.55 3.59
C ASP A 32 -25.26 14.55 3.74
N ALA A 33 -25.87 14.10 2.65
CA ALA A 33 -26.93 13.10 2.66
C ALA A 33 -26.38 11.67 2.82
N ILE A 34 -25.18 11.38 2.31
CA ILE A 34 -24.59 10.02 2.30
C ILE A 34 -24.58 9.37 3.70
N PRO A 35 -24.14 10.03 4.79
CA PRO A 35 -24.17 9.43 6.12
C PRO A 35 -25.57 9.03 6.58
N TYR A 36 -26.60 9.78 6.19
CA TYR A 36 -28.00 9.51 6.54
C TYR A 36 -28.60 8.40 5.67
N GLU A 37 -28.19 8.30 4.41
CA GLU A 37 -28.59 7.21 3.51
C GLU A 37 -28.00 5.86 3.93
N LEU A 38 -26.84 5.86 4.58
CA LEU A 38 -26.13 4.64 4.98
C LEU A 38 -26.38 4.22 6.44
N THR A 39 -27.10 5.02 7.22
CA THR A 39 -27.44 4.71 8.63
C THR A 39 -28.94 4.63 8.83
N ASP A 40 -29.34 3.90 9.87
CA ASP A 40 -30.71 3.98 10.35
C ASP A 40 -30.95 5.36 11.03
N PRO A 41 -32.16 5.93 10.92
CA PRO A 41 -32.48 7.20 11.56
C PRO A 41 -32.33 7.16 13.10
N ILE A 42 -32.60 6.01 13.73
CA ILE A 42 -32.80 5.88 15.18
C ILE A 42 -31.87 4.82 15.80
N VAL A 43 -31.74 3.65 15.18
CA VAL A 43 -31.09 2.47 15.78
C VAL A 43 -29.64 2.32 15.28
N PRO A 44 -28.62 2.49 16.15
CA PRO A 44 -27.23 2.30 15.71
C PRO A 44 -26.96 0.83 15.35
N SER A 45 -26.07 0.61 14.38
CA SER A 45 -25.70 -0.72 13.89
C SER A 45 -24.33 -1.22 14.35
N PHE A 46 -23.33 -0.33 14.49
CA PHE A 46 -21.93 -0.70 14.78
C PHE A 46 -21.21 0.22 15.78
N ARG A 47 -21.85 1.28 16.29
CA ARG A 47 -21.32 2.12 17.38
C ARG A 47 -22.37 2.41 18.45
N CYS A 48 -21.95 3.18 19.46
CA CYS A 48 -22.78 3.54 20.61
C CYS A 48 -24.03 4.36 20.27
N CYS A 49 -24.03 5.13 19.18
CA CYS A 49 -25.15 5.95 18.75
C CYS A 49 -25.06 6.32 17.27
N VAL A 50 -26.21 6.62 16.65
CA VAL A 50 -26.30 7.04 15.23
C VAL A 50 -25.50 8.30 14.92
N TYR A 51 -25.31 9.19 15.90
CA TYR A 51 -24.50 10.40 15.75
C TYR A 51 -23.03 10.06 15.49
N ARG A 52 -22.47 9.11 16.26
CA ARG A 52 -21.08 8.66 16.06
C ARG A 52 -20.92 7.94 14.73
N GLU A 53 -21.90 7.13 14.33
CA GLU A 53 -21.88 6.44 13.04
C GLU A 53 -21.89 7.42 11.86
N ARG A 54 -22.78 8.42 11.91
CA ARG A 54 -22.85 9.47 10.89
C ARG A 54 -21.58 10.29 10.80
N GLU A 55 -20.98 10.65 11.94
CA GLU A 55 -19.71 11.38 11.93
C GLU A 55 -18.57 10.51 11.36
N ILE A 56 -18.51 9.22 11.70
CA ILE A 56 -17.53 8.30 11.09
C ILE A 56 -17.73 8.23 9.56
N LEU A 57 -18.97 8.08 9.10
CA LEU A 57 -19.30 8.04 7.68
C LEU A 57 -18.96 9.35 6.98
N ARG A 58 -19.25 10.49 7.60
CA ARG A 58 -18.89 11.82 7.09
C ARG A 58 -17.37 11.94 6.89
N GLN A 59 -16.56 11.55 7.88
CA GLN A 59 -15.09 11.56 7.74
C GLN A 59 -14.61 10.60 6.64
N ARG A 60 -15.27 9.45 6.47
CA ARG A 60 -14.99 8.52 5.37
C ARG A 60 -15.35 9.09 4.00
N VAL A 61 -16.51 9.75 3.87
CA VAL A 61 -16.94 10.41 2.64
C VAL A 61 -15.91 11.46 2.23
N ARG A 62 -15.41 12.26 3.20
CA ARG A 62 -14.33 13.23 2.94
C ARG A 62 -13.07 12.56 2.41
N LEU A 63 -12.60 11.48 3.04
CA LEU A 63 -11.45 10.71 2.55
C LEU A 63 -11.72 10.15 1.15
N ALA A 64 -12.93 9.64 0.87
CA ALA A 64 -13.35 9.15 -0.44
C ALA A 64 -13.41 10.26 -1.52
N MET A 65 -13.45 11.53 -1.12
CA MET A 65 -13.34 12.70 -2.00
C MET A 65 -11.92 13.25 -2.11
N GLY A 66 -10.93 12.63 -1.45
CA GLY A 66 -9.56 13.13 -1.40
C GLY A 66 -9.35 14.29 -0.42
N LYS A 67 -10.32 14.56 0.46
CA LYS A 67 -10.24 15.59 1.51
C LYS A 67 -9.74 15.00 2.82
N LEU A 68 -9.17 15.85 3.68
CA LEU A 68 -8.82 15.47 5.04
C LEU A 68 -10.07 15.03 5.83
N PRO A 69 -9.95 14.09 6.79
CA PRO A 69 -11.10 13.61 7.55
C PRO A 69 -11.69 14.68 8.46
N SER A 70 -10.90 15.65 8.93
CA SER A 70 -11.35 16.78 9.75
C SER A 70 -11.67 18.02 8.89
N ASP A 71 -12.46 18.95 9.43
CA ASP A 71 -12.70 20.29 8.84
C ASP A 71 -11.87 21.41 9.48
N LEU A 72 -10.94 21.06 10.37
CA LEU A 72 -10.16 22.07 11.07
C LEU A 72 -9.21 22.73 10.06
N HIS A 73 -9.59 23.93 9.61
CA HIS A 73 -8.82 24.80 8.71
C HIS A 73 -7.39 25.12 9.19
N TYR A 74 -7.01 24.70 10.40
CA TYR A 74 -5.71 24.92 11.02
C TYR A 74 -4.85 23.65 11.13
N GLU A 75 -5.34 22.47 10.72
CA GLU A 75 -4.49 21.28 10.58
C GLU A 75 -3.64 21.42 9.31
N LYS A 76 -2.45 22.00 9.47
CA LYS A 76 -1.43 22.03 8.41
C LYS A 76 -0.88 20.62 8.22
N THR A 77 -1.42 19.87 7.27
CA THR A 77 -0.89 18.57 6.85
C THR A 77 0.01 18.74 5.64
N ASP A 78 1.06 17.94 5.54
CA ASP A 78 1.84 17.79 4.31
C ASP A 78 0.90 17.32 3.17
N ASN A 79 0.92 18.03 2.03
CA ASN A 79 0.15 17.67 0.85
C ASN A 79 0.55 16.30 0.27
N THR A 80 1.70 15.76 0.67
CA THR A 80 2.12 14.41 0.28
C THR A 80 1.62 13.31 1.22
N GLN A 81 1.07 13.65 2.38
CA GLN A 81 0.52 12.68 3.33
C GLN A 81 -0.82 12.12 2.80
N ILE A 82 -0.90 10.79 2.66
CA ILE A 82 -2.10 10.11 2.12
C ILE A 82 -2.87 9.37 3.21
N VAL A 83 -2.17 8.84 4.21
CA VAL A 83 -2.78 8.03 5.28
C VAL A 83 -3.18 8.94 6.44
N HIS A 84 -4.45 8.94 6.82
CA HIS A 84 -4.98 9.79 7.90
C HIS A 84 -5.80 9.00 8.91
N VAL A 85 -5.89 9.53 10.13
CA VAL A 85 -6.73 8.98 11.20
C VAL A 85 -8.05 9.73 11.27
N MET A 86 -9.14 8.99 11.23
CA MET A 86 -10.49 9.46 11.53
C MET A 86 -10.67 9.42 13.05
N LYS A 87 -10.54 10.58 13.69
CA LYS A 87 -10.59 10.72 15.16
C LYS A 87 -11.86 10.10 15.74
N SER A 88 -13.01 10.29 15.09
CA SER A 88 -14.32 9.79 15.56
C SER A 88 -14.46 8.26 15.50
N ALA A 89 -13.68 7.61 14.64
CA ALA A 89 -13.65 6.15 14.48
C ALA A 89 -12.63 5.47 15.39
N CYS A 90 -11.63 6.19 15.91
CA CYS A 90 -10.62 5.67 16.80
C CYS A 90 -11.22 5.42 18.20
N GLU A 91 -10.99 4.25 18.78
CA GLU A 91 -11.49 3.90 20.12
C GLU A 91 -10.47 4.15 21.24
N GLY A 92 -9.31 4.76 20.93
CA GLY A 92 -8.29 5.06 21.95
C GLY A 92 -7.80 3.82 22.71
N CYS A 93 -7.53 2.71 22.00
CA CYS A 93 -7.20 1.41 22.60
C CYS A 93 -6.17 1.51 23.74
N PRO A 94 -6.36 0.83 24.88
CA PRO A 94 -5.60 1.10 26.10
C PRO A 94 -4.08 1.07 25.93
N ILE A 95 -3.39 1.98 26.63
CA ILE A 95 -1.95 2.26 26.56
C ILE A 95 -1.11 1.14 27.23
N ASP A 96 -1.78 0.35 28.08
CA ASP A 96 -1.14 -0.46 29.10
C ASP A 96 -0.59 -1.77 28.53
N ARG A 97 0.52 -1.63 27.79
CA ARG A 97 1.11 -2.66 26.96
C ARG A 97 1.29 -3.99 27.68
N VAL A 98 1.96 -4.02 28.82
CA VAL A 98 2.10 -5.27 29.60
C VAL A 98 1.22 -5.23 30.83
N THR A 99 0.17 -6.04 30.85
CA THR A 99 -0.85 -6.01 31.92
C THR A 99 -1.20 -7.41 32.41
N VAL A 100 -1.47 -7.53 33.71
CA VAL A 100 -1.94 -8.78 34.34
C VAL A 100 -3.46 -8.83 34.26
N THR A 101 -4.00 -9.93 33.74
CA THR A 101 -5.44 -10.18 33.64
C THR A 101 -5.93 -11.00 34.83
N ASN A 102 -7.25 -11.14 34.93
CA ASN A 102 -7.91 -11.96 35.95
C ASN A 102 -7.60 -13.47 35.82
N ASN A 103 -6.89 -13.89 34.77
CA ASN A 103 -6.44 -15.28 34.62
C ASN A 103 -5.26 -15.64 35.54
N CYS A 104 -4.69 -14.67 36.26
CA CYS A 104 -3.54 -14.91 37.14
C CYS A 104 -3.88 -15.91 38.25
N GLN A 105 -3.12 -17.01 38.32
CA GLN A 105 -3.32 -18.08 39.31
C GLN A 105 -2.44 -17.94 40.56
N ASN A 106 -1.83 -16.76 40.77
CA ASN A 106 -0.96 -16.46 41.91
C ASN A 106 0.07 -17.57 42.25
N CYS A 107 0.75 -18.08 41.22
CA CYS A 107 1.52 -19.31 41.35
C CYS A 107 2.76 -19.14 42.22
N LEU A 108 3.01 -20.10 43.13
CA LEU A 108 4.23 -20.18 43.95
C LEU A 108 5.53 -20.19 43.12
N ALA A 109 5.47 -20.68 41.88
CA ALA A 109 6.63 -20.73 40.99
C ALA A 109 7.17 -19.33 40.61
N GLN A 110 6.31 -18.31 40.63
CA GLN A 110 6.63 -16.89 40.35
C GLN A 110 7.52 -16.69 39.10
N LYS A 111 7.28 -17.47 38.04
CA LYS A 111 8.08 -17.45 36.80
C LYS A 111 8.12 -16.05 36.17
N CYS A 112 7.00 -15.32 36.22
CA CYS A 112 6.92 -13.95 35.72
C CYS A 112 7.88 -13.00 36.45
N MET A 113 7.95 -13.09 37.79
CA MET A 113 8.87 -12.27 38.60
C MET A 113 10.33 -12.61 38.30
N LYS A 114 10.66 -13.90 38.25
CA LYS A 114 12.03 -14.37 37.93
C LYS A 114 12.48 -13.94 36.52
N ALA A 115 11.54 -13.85 35.58
CA ALA A 115 11.81 -13.36 34.23
C ALA A 115 12.01 -11.83 34.17
N CYS A 116 11.53 -11.07 35.16
CA CYS A 116 11.62 -9.62 35.17
C CYS A 116 12.97 -9.14 35.72
N ARG A 117 13.87 -8.73 34.82
CA ARG A 117 15.19 -8.16 35.19
C ARG A 117 15.12 -6.78 35.85
N PHE A 118 13.98 -6.10 35.74
CA PHE A 118 13.77 -4.74 36.24
C PHE A 118 13.06 -4.69 37.60
N GLY A 119 12.68 -5.85 38.16
CA GLY A 119 11.92 -5.92 39.42
C GLY A 119 10.55 -5.24 39.35
N ALA A 120 9.93 -5.20 38.17
CA ALA A 120 8.65 -4.53 37.94
C ALA A 120 7.44 -5.35 38.38
N ILE A 121 7.61 -6.64 38.69
CA ILE A 121 6.49 -7.51 39.07
C ILE A 121 6.47 -7.72 40.58
N ILE A 122 5.36 -7.34 41.19
CA ILE A 122 5.10 -7.41 42.62
C ILE A 122 4.08 -8.52 42.86
N HIS A 123 4.37 -9.41 43.80
CA HIS A 123 3.41 -10.42 44.24
C HIS A 123 2.47 -9.80 45.28
N THR A 124 1.17 -9.83 45.00
CA THR A 124 0.12 -9.38 45.92
C THR A 124 -0.72 -10.57 46.39
N PRO A 125 -1.52 -10.43 47.47
CA PRO A 125 -2.43 -11.49 47.90
C PRO A 125 -3.41 -11.95 46.81
N THR A 126 -3.76 -11.06 45.88
CA THR A 126 -4.72 -11.31 44.79
C THR A 126 -4.08 -11.70 43.45
N GLY A 127 -2.74 -11.79 43.37
CA GLY A 127 -2.03 -12.14 42.14
C GLY A 127 -0.80 -11.27 41.87
N ALA A 128 -0.22 -11.41 40.68
CA ALA A 128 0.86 -10.54 40.24
C ALA A 128 0.34 -9.14 39.87
N TYR A 129 1.07 -8.11 40.26
CA TYR A 129 0.85 -6.71 39.86
C TYR A 129 2.11 -6.19 39.18
N ILE A 130 1.96 -5.38 38.13
CA ILE A 130 3.10 -4.80 37.39
C ILE A 130 3.20 -3.32 37.73
N ASP A 131 4.29 -2.95 38.39
CA ASP A 131 4.72 -1.58 38.59
C ASP A 131 5.18 -0.98 37.25
N LYS A 132 4.33 -0.11 36.69
CA LYS A 132 4.52 0.51 35.38
C LYS A 132 5.72 1.45 35.34
N THR A 133 6.13 2.01 36.49
CA THR A 133 7.29 2.92 36.55
C THR A 133 8.61 2.18 36.31
N LYS A 134 8.67 0.89 36.69
CA LYS A 134 9.84 0.02 36.51
C LYS A 134 9.77 -0.82 35.24
N CYS A 135 8.56 -1.09 34.74
CA CYS A 135 8.38 -1.91 33.55
C CYS A 135 8.99 -1.25 32.30
N LYS A 136 9.84 -1.99 31.58
CA LYS A 136 10.38 -1.57 30.26
C LYS A 136 9.66 -2.21 29.08
N ASN A 137 8.48 -2.77 29.30
CA ASN A 137 7.65 -3.43 28.29
C ASN A 137 8.40 -4.48 27.43
N CYS A 138 9.37 -5.20 28.01
CA CYS A 138 10.21 -6.15 27.28
C CYS A 138 9.51 -7.49 26.98
N GLY A 139 8.29 -7.72 27.48
CA GLY A 139 7.51 -8.94 27.24
C GLY A 139 8.07 -10.23 27.85
N ALA A 140 9.17 -10.19 28.63
CA ALA A 140 9.77 -11.39 29.21
C ALA A 140 8.81 -12.14 30.16
N CYS A 141 8.01 -11.40 30.92
CA CYS A 141 7.02 -11.95 31.84
C CYS A 141 5.80 -12.55 31.13
N VAL A 142 5.41 -12.01 29.98
CA VAL A 142 4.36 -12.54 29.10
C VAL A 142 4.75 -13.95 28.66
N LYS A 143 5.95 -14.10 28.09
CA LYS A 143 6.50 -15.40 27.65
C LYS A 143 6.68 -16.40 28.79
N ALA A 144 6.99 -15.92 30.00
CA ALA A 144 7.24 -16.76 31.17
C ALA A 144 5.95 -17.23 31.87
N CYS A 145 4.81 -16.60 31.61
CA CYS A 145 3.54 -16.92 32.27
C CYS A 145 2.91 -18.18 31.63
N PRO A 146 2.81 -19.30 32.36
CA PRO A 146 2.24 -20.53 31.79
C PRO A 146 0.71 -20.45 31.59
N TYR A 147 0.04 -19.51 32.27
CA TYR A 147 -1.40 -19.32 32.21
C TYR A 147 -1.83 -18.22 31.23
N ASN A 148 -0.90 -17.63 30.47
CA ASN A 148 -1.16 -16.45 29.62
C ASN A 148 -1.91 -15.32 30.37
N ALA A 149 -1.65 -15.20 31.67
CA ALA A 149 -2.29 -14.21 32.53
C ALA A 149 -1.64 -12.84 32.44
N ILE A 150 -0.48 -12.73 31.80
CA ILE A 150 0.16 -11.46 31.49
C ILE A 150 0.10 -11.29 29.99
N VAL A 151 -0.56 -10.24 29.53
CA VAL A 151 -0.80 -9.97 28.11
C VAL A 151 0.05 -8.80 27.64
N ASP A 152 0.54 -8.88 26.40
CA ASP A 152 1.16 -7.78 25.66
C ASP A 152 0.11 -7.17 24.72
N ILE A 153 -0.56 -6.11 25.16
CA ILE A 153 -1.58 -5.37 24.42
C ILE A 153 -0.89 -4.28 23.62
N GLU A 154 -0.52 -4.60 22.38
CA GLU A 154 0.01 -3.63 21.43
C GLU A 154 -1.07 -3.21 20.44
N ARG A 155 -1.24 -1.90 20.22
CA ARG A 155 -2.23 -1.40 19.25
C ARG A 155 -1.91 -1.96 17.86
N PRO A 156 -2.88 -2.56 17.14
CA PRO A 156 -2.63 -3.12 15.81
C PRO A 156 -2.02 -2.13 14.82
N CYS A 157 -2.41 -0.85 14.88
CA CYS A 157 -1.86 0.20 14.01
C CYS A 157 -0.39 0.54 14.32
N ILE A 158 0.01 0.51 15.60
CA ILE A 158 1.40 0.73 16.02
C ILE A 158 2.25 -0.46 15.61
N LYS A 159 1.80 -1.68 15.95
CA LYS A 159 2.47 -2.94 15.59
C LYS A 159 2.66 -3.10 14.08
N ALA A 160 1.67 -2.68 13.29
CA ALA A 160 1.71 -2.76 11.84
C ALA A 160 2.60 -1.69 11.19
N CYS A 161 2.96 -0.61 11.90
CA CYS A 161 3.76 0.46 11.34
C CYS A 161 5.25 0.08 11.38
N PRO A 162 5.89 -0.19 10.22
CA PRO A 162 7.26 -0.68 10.24
C PRO A 162 8.26 0.37 10.69
N VAL A 163 7.92 1.66 10.59
CA VAL A 163 8.78 2.82 10.87
C VAL A 163 8.41 3.56 12.15
N ASN A 164 7.51 3.00 12.97
CA ASN A 164 7.06 3.60 14.23
C ASN A 164 6.55 5.05 14.06
N ALA A 165 5.83 5.30 12.96
CA ALA A 165 5.22 6.60 12.65
C ALA A 165 3.82 6.79 13.26
N VAL A 166 3.26 5.76 13.91
CA VAL A 166 1.95 5.88 14.59
C VAL A 166 2.21 6.05 16.08
N ASP A 167 1.75 7.16 16.63
CA ASP A 167 1.84 7.51 18.05
C ASP A 167 0.44 7.86 18.59
N MET A 168 0.37 8.43 19.79
CA MET A 168 -0.87 8.86 20.45
C MET A 168 -0.87 10.38 20.64
N ASP A 169 -2.04 10.98 20.47
CA ASP A 169 -2.25 12.37 20.88
C ASP A 169 -2.64 12.48 22.36
N GLU A 170 -2.90 13.72 22.80
CA GLU A 170 -3.30 14.04 24.18
C GLU A 170 -4.63 13.42 24.63
N ASN A 171 -5.43 12.91 23.70
CA ASN A 171 -6.73 12.27 23.94
C ASN A 171 -6.66 10.74 23.74
N ASP A 172 -5.46 10.17 23.76
CA ASP A 172 -5.17 8.76 23.49
C ASP A 172 -5.59 8.27 22.10
N LEU A 173 -5.89 9.17 21.15
CA LEU A 173 -6.23 8.79 19.78
C LEU A 173 -4.96 8.55 18.97
N ALA A 174 -5.06 7.69 17.96
CA ALA A 174 -3.91 7.45 17.08
C ALA A 174 -3.56 8.74 16.30
N LYS A 175 -2.28 9.09 16.27
CA LYS A 175 -1.72 10.19 15.51
C LYS A 175 -0.62 9.66 14.59
N ILE A 176 -0.59 10.12 13.35
CA ILE A 176 0.47 9.75 12.41
C ILE A 176 1.49 10.89 12.39
N ASP A 177 2.75 10.53 12.62
CA ASP A 177 3.94 11.37 12.41
C ASP A 177 4.27 11.37 10.91
N GLU A 178 3.97 12.49 10.25
CA GLU A 178 4.11 12.66 8.79
C GLU A 178 5.58 12.59 8.36
N ASP A 179 6.51 13.07 9.19
CA ASP A 179 7.94 13.06 8.91
C ASP A 179 8.51 11.64 8.89
N LYS A 180 7.96 10.75 9.73
CA LYS A 180 8.35 9.33 9.74
C LYS A 180 7.55 8.47 8.78
N CYS A 181 6.32 8.85 8.44
CA CYS A 181 5.41 8.01 7.67
C CYS A 181 5.92 7.77 6.24
N ILE A 182 5.95 6.50 5.82
CA ILE A 182 6.32 6.09 4.47
C ILE A 182 5.10 5.83 3.56
N ASN A 183 3.90 6.17 4.02
CA ASN A 183 2.61 5.99 3.32
C ASN A 183 2.29 4.54 2.87
N CYS A 184 2.92 3.52 3.49
CA CYS A 184 2.76 2.11 3.09
C CYS A 184 1.35 1.52 3.31
N GLY A 185 0.51 2.14 4.15
CA GLY A 185 -0.87 1.72 4.35
C GLY A 185 -1.11 0.49 5.23
N GLN A 186 -0.07 -0.14 5.81
CA GLN A 186 -0.24 -1.33 6.66
C GLN A 186 -1.12 -1.07 7.89
N CYS A 187 -1.07 0.14 8.46
CA CYS A 187 -1.94 0.53 9.56
C CYS A 187 -3.42 0.68 9.14
N VAL A 188 -3.70 0.95 7.86
CA VAL A 188 -5.07 1.01 7.32
C VAL A 188 -5.68 -0.39 7.29
N SER A 189 -4.97 -1.37 6.75
CA SER A 189 -5.46 -2.76 6.63
C SER A 189 -5.54 -3.50 7.97
N LYS A 190 -4.72 -3.12 8.96
CA LYS A 190 -4.66 -3.79 10.27
C LYS A 190 -5.52 -3.16 11.35
N CYS A 191 -6.14 -1.99 11.13
CA CYS A 191 -6.98 -1.35 12.13
C CYS A 191 -8.37 -2.03 12.22
N PRO A 192 -8.69 -2.73 13.33
CA PRO A 192 -9.97 -3.44 13.47
C PRO A 192 -11.15 -2.51 13.74
N PHE A 193 -10.93 -1.20 13.87
CA PHE A 193 -11.98 -0.19 13.98
C PHE A 193 -12.21 0.55 12.65
N GLY A 194 -11.34 0.29 11.65
CA GLY A 194 -11.30 1.04 10.41
C GLY A 194 -11.00 2.52 10.60
N ALA A 195 -10.35 2.90 11.70
CA ALA A 195 -10.14 4.30 12.09
C ALA A 195 -9.06 5.01 11.27
N ILE A 196 -8.25 4.28 10.51
CA ILE A 196 -7.21 4.84 9.66
C ILE A 196 -7.64 4.59 8.21
N GLY A 197 -7.60 5.62 7.39
CA GLY A 197 -7.96 5.56 5.97
C GLY A 197 -6.93 6.24 5.09
N ALA A 198 -7.11 6.14 3.78
CA ALA A 198 -6.30 6.82 2.79
C ALA A 198 -7.15 7.80 2.00
N ALA A 199 -6.62 8.98 1.73
CA ALA A 199 -7.25 9.93 0.81
C ALA A 199 -7.41 9.29 -0.58
N SER A 200 -8.59 9.44 -1.14
CA SER A 200 -8.96 8.94 -2.46
C SER A 200 -8.61 9.93 -3.56
N MET A 201 -8.38 9.42 -4.76
CA MET A 201 -8.32 10.23 -5.98
C MET A 201 -9.44 9.83 -6.96
N MET A 202 -10.39 9.00 -6.52
CA MET A 202 -11.43 8.41 -7.37
C MET A 202 -12.36 9.46 -7.96
N THR A 203 -12.74 10.48 -7.18
CA THR A 203 -13.59 11.58 -7.65
C THR A 203 -12.89 12.41 -8.72
N ASN A 204 -11.58 12.67 -8.57
CA ASN A 204 -10.77 13.31 -9.62
C ASN A 204 -10.78 12.48 -10.91
N VAL A 205 -10.63 11.15 -10.81
CA VAL A 205 -10.66 10.24 -11.96
C VAL A 205 -12.02 10.23 -12.65
N ILE A 206 -13.11 10.15 -11.89
CA ILE A 206 -14.47 10.20 -12.46
C ILE A 206 -14.69 11.53 -13.19
N ASN A 207 -14.18 12.64 -12.65
CA ASN A 207 -14.23 13.93 -13.32
C ASN A 207 -13.39 13.98 -14.60
N SER A 208 -12.18 13.39 -14.60
CA SER A 208 -11.35 13.25 -15.81
C SER A 208 -12.07 12.47 -16.90
N ILE A 209 -12.67 11.33 -16.55
CA ILE A 209 -13.46 10.50 -17.48
C ILE A 209 -14.62 11.30 -18.08
N ARG A 210 -15.30 12.13 -17.27
CA ARG A 210 -16.47 12.91 -17.74
C ARG A 210 -16.08 14.13 -18.58
N ASN A 211 -14.98 14.80 -18.23
CA ASN A 211 -14.60 16.07 -18.83
C ASN A 211 -13.62 15.91 -20.00
N ASN A 212 -12.82 14.85 -19.99
CA ASN A 212 -11.77 14.59 -20.96
C ASN A 212 -11.70 13.10 -21.37
N PRO A 213 -12.82 12.48 -21.81
CA PRO A 213 -12.87 11.05 -22.12
C PRO A 213 -11.85 10.64 -23.20
N ASP A 214 -11.62 11.50 -24.18
CA ASP A 214 -10.73 11.24 -25.33
C ASP A 214 -9.24 11.33 -24.99
N HIS A 215 -8.87 11.68 -23.76
CA HIS A 215 -7.47 11.71 -23.32
C HIS A 215 -7.27 11.11 -21.92
N THR A 216 -8.27 10.42 -21.36
CA THR A 216 -8.15 9.78 -20.04
C THR A 216 -7.80 8.30 -20.19
N TYR A 217 -6.62 7.92 -19.71
CA TYR A 217 -6.05 6.57 -19.84
C TYR A 217 -5.91 5.89 -18.48
N ALA A 218 -6.18 4.59 -18.43
CA ALA A 218 -5.90 3.76 -17.27
C ALA A 218 -4.62 2.95 -17.46
N MET A 219 -3.96 2.62 -16.36
CA MET A 219 -2.89 1.61 -16.35
C MET A 219 -3.01 0.72 -15.11
N ILE A 220 -3.04 -0.59 -15.31
CA ILE A 220 -3.27 -1.57 -14.25
C ILE A 220 -1.98 -2.24 -13.78
N ALA A 221 -1.79 -2.27 -12.47
CA ALA A 221 -0.66 -2.96 -11.84
C ALA A 221 -0.76 -4.48 -12.06
N PRO A 222 0.37 -5.21 -12.19
CA PRO A 222 0.32 -6.65 -12.43
C PRO A 222 -0.38 -7.42 -11.31
N ALA A 223 -0.34 -6.90 -10.08
CA ALA A 223 -0.98 -7.49 -8.91
C ALA A 223 -2.53 -7.55 -8.97
N ILE A 224 -3.15 -7.02 -10.03
CA ILE A 224 -4.60 -7.06 -10.25
C ILE A 224 -5.10 -8.48 -10.54
N GLU A 225 -4.26 -9.36 -11.10
CA GLU A 225 -4.69 -10.73 -11.38
C GLU A 225 -4.99 -11.48 -10.07
N GLY A 226 -6.17 -12.08 -9.99
CA GLY A 226 -6.69 -12.69 -8.77
C GLY A 226 -7.32 -11.71 -7.78
N GLN A 227 -7.53 -10.44 -8.15
CA GLN A 227 -8.20 -9.44 -7.31
C GLN A 227 -9.65 -9.17 -7.71
N PHE A 228 -10.10 -9.69 -8.85
CA PHE A 228 -11.46 -9.53 -9.37
C PHE A 228 -11.96 -10.90 -9.88
N GLY A 229 -12.04 -11.86 -8.96
CA GLY A 229 -12.37 -13.24 -9.30
C GLY A 229 -11.33 -13.90 -10.20
N SER A 230 -11.80 -14.55 -11.26
CA SER A 230 -11.00 -15.23 -12.28
C SER A 230 -10.76 -14.40 -13.54
N ALA A 231 -11.19 -13.12 -13.54
CA ALA A 231 -11.04 -12.22 -14.67
C ALA A 231 -9.56 -12.09 -15.09
N THR A 232 -9.33 -12.20 -16.40
CA THR A 232 -8.02 -12.08 -17.04
C THR A 232 -7.66 -10.61 -17.29
N ILE A 233 -6.39 -10.32 -17.55
CA ILE A 233 -5.94 -8.96 -17.89
C ILE A 233 -6.70 -8.37 -19.10
N PRO A 234 -6.90 -9.10 -20.22
CA PRO A 234 -7.66 -8.57 -21.35
C PRO A 234 -9.11 -8.21 -20.98
N GLN A 235 -9.77 -9.05 -20.18
CA GLN A 235 -11.13 -8.79 -19.70
C GLN A 235 -11.20 -7.55 -18.81
N LEU A 236 -10.26 -7.41 -17.88
CA LEU A 236 -10.15 -6.24 -17.00
C LEU A 236 -9.90 -4.95 -17.79
N LYS A 237 -9.06 -5.00 -18.84
CA LYS A 237 -8.83 -3.84 -19.72
C LYS A 237 -10.13 -3.37 -20.37
N GLN A 238 -10.91 -4.30 -20.95
CA GLN A 238 -12.18 -3.96 -21.59
C GLN A 238 -13.21 -3.43 -20.59
N ALA A 239 -13.33 -4.08 -19.43
CA ALA A 239 -14.19 -3.61 -18.36
C ALA A 239 -13.84 -2.18 -17.90
N ILE A 240 -12.55 -1.83 -17.84
CA ILE A 240 -12.10 -0.47 -17.50
C ILE A 240 -12.39 0.52 -18.63
N ILE A 241 -12.23 0.15 -19.89
CA ILE A 241 -12.62 1.00 -21.03
C ILE A 241 -14.12 1.34 -20.95
N ASP A 242 -14.96 0.35 -20.62
CA ASP A 242 -16.40 0.53 -20.43
C ASP A 242 -16.78 1.44 -19.25
N LEU A 243 -15.87 1.70 -18.30
CA LEU A 243 -16.07 2.73 -17.27
C LEU A 243 -15.97 4.16 -17.83
N GLY A 244 -15.44 4.32 -19.04
CA GLY A 244 -15.28 5.59 -19.77
C GLY A 244 -13.83 6.00 -20.03
N PHE A 245 -12.85 5.13 -19.76
CA PHE A 245 -11.46 5.39 -20.15
C PHE A 245 -11.26 5.17 -21.65
N LYS A 246 -10.38 5.96 -22.29
CA LYS A 246 -10.03 5.79 -23.70
C LYS A 246 -9.36 4.45 -23.99
N ASP A 247 -8.42 4.06 -23.14
CA ASP A 247 -7.66 2.82 -23.25
C ASP A 247 -7.05 2.44 -21.89
N CYS A 248 -6.69 1.17 -21.73
CA CYS A 248 -6.11 0.61 -20.51
C CYS A 248 -4.81 -0.16 -20.79
N TYR A 249 -3.71 0.31 -20.20
CA TYR A 249 -2.37 -0.26 -20.39
C TYR A 249 -1.97 -1.21 -19.26
N GLU A 250 -1.18 -2.24 -19.56
CA GLU A 250 -0.62 -3.13 -18.56
C GLU A 250 0.72 -2.57 -18.05
N VAL A 251 0.82 -2.28 -16.74
CA VAL A 251 2.05 -1.74 -16.12
C VAL A 251 3.18 -2.77 -16.10
N ALA A 252 2.89 -4.05 -16.33
CA ALA A 252 3.91 -5.10 -16.44
C ALA A 252 4.91 -4.82 -17.58
N LEU A 253 4.48 -4.20 -18.69
CA LEU A 253 5.38 -3.72 -19.75
C LEU A 253 6.33 -2.62 -19.26
N GLY A 254 5.83 -1.73 -18.40
CA GLY A 254 6.68 -0.78 -17.69
C GLY A 254 7.66 -1.48 -16.73
N GLY A 255 7.28 -2.63 -16.17
CA GLY A 255 8.17 -3.50 -15.39
C GLY A 255 9.32 -4.04 -16.22
N ASP A 256 9.03 -4.55 -17.42
CA ASP A 256 10.05 -5.00 -18.37
C ASP A 256 11.04 -3.86 -18.73
N ALA A 257 10.52 -2.66 -18.98
CA ALA A 257 11.35 -1.48 -19.29
C ALA A 257 12.25 -1.07 -18.12
N VAL A 258 11.72 -1.10 -16.90
CA VAL A 258 12.49 -0.83 -15.67
C VAL A 258 13.55 -1.88 -15.44
N ALA A 259 13.24 -3.17 -15.65
CA ALA A 259 14.23 -4.24 -15.53
C ALA A 259 15.40 -4.04 -16.50
N TRP A 260 15.12 -3.61 -17.73
CA TRP A 260 16.15 -3.34 -18.72
C TRP A 260 17.09 -2.20 -18.26
N ASN A 261 16.53 -1.05 -17.87
CA ASN A 261 17.34 0.10 -17.46
C ASN A 261 18.06 -0.14 -16.11
N GLU A 262 17.40 -0.78 -15.13
CA GLU A 262 18.03 -1.14 -13.86
C GLU A 262 19.16 -2.16 -14.05
N ALA A 263 19.08 -3.05 -15.03
CA ALA A 263 20.17 -3.98 -15.34
C ALA A 263 21.41 -3.24 -15.88
N GLU A 264 21.22 -2.23 -16.73
CA GLU A 264 22.33 -1.40 -17.23
C GLU A 264 22.99 -0.61 -16.09
N GLU A 265 22.19 0.06 -15.26
CA GLU A 265 22.65 0.81 -14.09
C GLU A 265 23.35 -0.11 -13.07
N LEU A 266 22.84 -1.32 -12.86
CA LEU A 266 23.45 -2.31 -11.97
C LEU A 266 24.83 -2.74 -12.47
N LEU A 267 24.97 -3.02 -13.76
CA LEU A 267 26.24 -3.45 -14.35
C LEU A 267 27.31 -2.35 -14.25
N GLU A 268 26.93 -1.10 -14.52
CA GLU A 268 27.81 0.05 -14.34
C GLU A 268 28.23 0.24 -12.87
N ASN A 269 27.28 0.10 -11.94
CA ASN A 269 27.58 0.21 -10.51
C ASN A 269 28.51 -0.91 -10.02
N VAL A 270 28.28 -2.16 -10.45
CA VAL A 270 29.14 -3.31 -10.12
C VAL A 270 30.56 -3.08 -10.63
N GLN A 271 30.72 -2.60 -11.87
CA GLN A 271 32.04 -2.25 -12.43
C GLN A 271 32.76 -1.17 -11.62
N ASN A 272 31.99 -0.19 -11.10
CA ASN A 272 32.50 0.89 -10.26
C ASN A 272 32.63 0.51 -8.77
N GLY A 273 32.37 -0.74 -8.39
CA GLY A 273 32.39 -1.20 -6.99
C GLY A 273 31.31 -0.57 -6.10
N LYS A 274 30.26 0.01 -6.70
CA LYS A 274 29.12 0.62 -6.01
C LYS A 274 27.99 -0.39 -5.83
N LYS A 275 27.24 -0.20 -4.75
CA LYS A 275 26.04 -0.98 -4.43
C LYS A 275 24.79 -0.23 -4.86
N MET A 276 23.73 -0.95 -5.19
CA MET A 276 22.47 -0.39 -5.70
C MET A 276 21.27 -0.88 -4.88
N THR A 277 20.18 -0.12 -4.88
CA THR A 277 18.87 -0.57 -4.40
C THR A 277 17.81 -0.29 -5.45
N THR A 278 16.78 -1.14 -5.55
CA THR A 278 15.64 -0.86 -6.43
C THR A 278 14.86 0.38 -6.00
N SER A 279 14.18 1.04 -6.94
CA SER A 279 13.42 2.28 -6.69
C SER A 279 11.90 2.11 -6.82
N CYS A 280 11.43 0.97 -7.33
CA CYS A 280 10.06 0.81 -7.82
C CYS A 280 8.97 0.75 -6.72
N CYS A 281 9.34 0.38 -5.48
CA CYS A 281 8.44 0.33 -4.33
C CYS A 281 8.45 1.70 -3.60
N PRO A 282 7.40 2.53 -3.71
CA PRO A 282 7.42 3.87 -3.13
C PRO A 282 7.54 3.89 -1.61
N ALA A 283 7.00 2.89 -0.91
CA ALA A 283 7.16 2.77 0.53
C ALA A 283 8.61 2.45 0.92
N PHE A 284 9.34 1.65 0.12
CA PHE A 284 10.76 1.38 0.34
C PHE A 284 11.61 2.61 -0.02
N TYR A 285 11.32 3.28 -1.13
CA TYR A 285 11.94 4.55 -1.52
C TYR A 285 11.81 5.59 -0.40
N ASN A 286 10.59 5.81 0.11
CA ASN A 286 10.33 6.72 1.23
C ASN A 286 11.04 6.31 2.52
N MET A 287 11.22 4.99 2.76
CA MET A 287 12.00 4.51 3.89
C MET A 287 13.46 4.93 3.78
N ILE A 288 14.06 4.85 2.59
CA ILE A 288 15.43 5.32 2.36
C ILE A 288 15.51 6.83 2.56
N MET A 289 14.64 7.58 1.88
CA MET A 289 14.69 9.05 1.93
C MET A 289 14.49 9.63 3.33
N LYS A 290 13.59 9.04 4.14
CA LYS A 290 13.24 9.56 5.48
C LYS A 290 14.09 8.96 6.61
N HIS A 291 14.44 7.68 6.54
CA HIS A 291 15.07 6.95 7.66
C HIS A 291 16.52 6.53 7.41
N TYR A 292 16.96 6.48 6.15
CA TYR A 292 18.33 6.13 5.76
C TYR A 292 18.88 7.08 4.69
N PRO A 293 18.83 8.41 4.89
CA PRO A 293 19.24 9.38 3.87
C PRO A 293 20.72 9.23 3.49
N GLU A 294 21.54 8.57 4.32
CA GLU A 294 22.96 8.34 4.03
C GLU A 294 23.21 7.35 2.89
N VAL A 295 22.21 6.53 2.53
CA VAL A 295 22.31 5.57 1.41
C VAL A 295 21.43 5.96 0.22
N LYS A 296 20.93 7.21 0.20
CA LYS A 296 20.05 7.71 -0.87
C LYS A 296 20.68 7.63 -2.27
N ASP A 297 22.01 7.78 -2.35
CA ASP A 297 22.76 7.78 -3.61
C ASP A 297 22.96 6.34 -4.15
N ASN A 298 22.59 5.31 -3.39
CA ASN A 298 22.54 3.92 -3.84
C ASN A 298 21.19 3.59 -4.51
N VAL A 299 20.20 4.46 -4.43
CA VAL A 299 18.88 4.21 -5.04
C VAL A 299 18.99 4.34 -6.55
N SER A 300 18.50 3.32 -7.24
CA SER A 300 18.28 3.31 -8.69
C SER A 300 17.68 4.62 -9.18
N THR A 301 18.32 5.23 -10.16
CA THR A 301 17.82 6.44 -10.85
C THR A 301 16.71 6.12 -11.83
N THR A 302 16.53 4.83 -12.17
CA THR A 302 15.42 4.35 -12.99
C THR A 302 14.09 4.60 -12.28
N GLY A 303 13.11 5.18 -13.00
CA GLY A 303 11.76 5.41 -12.48
C GLY A 303 11.00 4.11 -12.21
N SER A 304 9.87 4.19 -11.49
CA SER A 304 9.04 3.02 -11.28
C SER A 304 8.28 2.59 -12.56
N PRO A 305 7.77 1.35 -12.64
CA PRO A 305 6.98 0.89 -13.78
C PRO A 305 5.79 1.80 -14.12
N MET A 306 5.23 2.46 -13.10
CA MET A 306 4.13 3.40 -13.24
C MET A 306 4.51 4.61 -14.10
N ILE A 307 5.65 5.24 -13.83
CA ILE A 307 6.10 6.41 -14.61
C ILE A 307 6.62 5.97 -15.99
N ALA A 308 7.24 4.78 -16.09
CA ALA A 308 7.65 4.23 -17.38
C ALA A 308 6.45 4.05 -18.33
N SER A 309 5.37 3.41 -17.86
CA SER A 309 4.14 3.27 -18.64
C SER A 309 3.45 4.61 -18.93
N ALA A 310 3.43 5.55 -17.97
CA ALA A 310 2.87 6.87 -18.19
C ALA A 310 3.59 7.64 -19.31
N LYS A 311 4.93 7.62 -19.32
CA LYS A 311 5.73 8.24 -20.39
C LYS A 311 5.48 7.59 -21.75
N ALA A 312 5.29 6.26 -21.80
CA ALA A 312 4.95 5.55 -23.04
C ALA A 312 3.58 5.94 -23.60
N ILE A 313 2.59 6.14 -22.72
CA ILE A 313 1.26 6.62 -23.11
C ILE A 313 1.36 8.07 -23.62
N LYS A 314 2.06 8.95 -22.88
CA LYS A 314 2.21 10.37 -23.25
C LYS A 314 3.02 10.60 -24.52
N ALA A 315 3.93 9.70 -24.86
CA ALA A 315 4.65 9.73 -26.14
C ALA A 315 3.69 9.56 -27.33
N LYS A 316 2.59 8.80 -27.14
CA LYS A 316 1.54 8.61 -28.16
C LYS A 316 0.47 9.72 -28.10
N ASP A 317 0.13 10.16 -26.89
CA ASP A 317 -0.86 11.20 -26.64
C ASP A 317 -0.33 12.22 -25.61
N PRO A 318 0.26 13.34 -26.05
CA PRO A 318 0.84 14.34 -25.15
C PRO A 318 -0.16 14.98 -24.16
N GLN A 319 -1.46 14.92 -24.46
CA GLN A 319 -2.53 15.46 -23.60
C GLN A 319 -3.08 14.40 -22.63
N ALA A 320 -2.50 13.19 -22.62
CA ALA A 320 -3.00 12.09 -21.80
C ALA A 320 -3.02 12.42 -20.30
N GLU A 321 -4.19 12.26 -19.71
CA GLU A 321 -4.42 12.14 -18.28
C GLU A 321 -4.31 10.67 -17.89
N VAL A 322 -3.22 10.29 -17.23
CA VAL A 322 -2.92 8.89 -16.95
C VAL A 322 -3.26 8.57 -15.50
N VAL A 323 -4.03 7.49 -15.30
CA VAL A 323 -4.50 7.01 -14.01
C VAL A 323 -3.91 5.63 -13.71
N PHE A 324 -3.14 5.52 -12.63
CA PHE A 324 -2.64 4.23 -12.15
C PHE A 324 -3.69 3.52 -11.31
N ILE A 325 -3.84 2.21 -11.47
CA ILE A 325 -4.73 1.38 -10.65
C ILE A 325 -3.93 0.21 -10.07
N GLY A 326 -3.87 0.10 -8.73
CA GLY A 326 -3.08 -0.93 -8.07
C GLY A 326 -3.35 -1.12 -6.57
N PRO A 327 -2.69 -2.08 -5.91
CA PRO A 327 -2.98 -2.44 -4.52
C PRO A 327 -2.33 -1.53 -3.47
N CYS A 328 -1.61 -0.47 -3.89
CA CYS A 328 -0.66 0.25 -3.06
C CYS A 328 -1.12 1.68 -2.76
N ILE A 329 -1.29 2.02 -1.47
CA ILE A 329 -1.57 3.39 -1.05
C ILE A 329 -0.37 4.31 -1.32
N ALA A 330 0.86 3.82 -1.11
CA ALA A 330 2.06 4.63 -1.32
C ALA A 330 2.24 5.08 -2.78
N LYS A 331 1.60 4.43 -3.76
CA LYS A 331 1.57 4.91 -5.15
C LYS A 331 0.84 6.25 -5.28
N LYS A 332 -0.19 6.52 -4.46
CA LYS A 332 -0.83 7.85 -4.38
C LYS A 332 0.16 8.90 -3.92
N ASN A 333 0.96 8.58 -2.89
CA ASN A 333 2.03 9.46 -2.41
C ASN A 333 3.09 9.69 -3.50
N GLU A 334 3.48 8.66 -4.25
CA GLU A 334 4.44 8.77 -5.34
C GLU A 334 3.98 9.73 -6.46
N VAL A 335 2.68 9.69 -6.80
CA VAL A 335 2.07 10.65 -7.74
C VAL A 335 2.23 12.09 -7.23
N VAL A 336 1.80 12.38 -6.00
CA VAL A 336 1.82 13.76 -5.47
C VAL A 336 3.21 14.25 -5.06
N SER A 337 4.15 13.36 -4.75
CA SER A 337 5.50 13.75 -4.29
C SER A 337 6.53 13.84 -5.40
N ARG A 338 6.39 13.04 -6.48
CA ARG A 338 7.45 12.90 -7.51
C ARG A 338 6.96 13.12 -8.93
N TYR A 339 5.70 12.85 -9.22
CA TYR A 339 5.18 12.78 -10.59
C TYR A 339 3.94 13.65 -10.82
N MET A 340 3.81 14.75 -10.06
CA MET A 340 2.79 15.75 -10.32
C MET A 340 2.94 16.29 -11.74
N GLY A 341 1.85 16.26 -12.50
CA GLY A 341 1.81 16.65 -13.92
C GLY A 341 2.07 15.51 -14.90
N GLU A 342 2.83 14.48 -14.50
CA GLU A 342 3.07 13.30 -15.33
C GLU A 342 2.00 12.22 -15.13
N ILE A 343 1.49 12.08 -13.91
CA ILE A 343 0.42 11.13 -13.57
C ILE A 343 -0.69 11.92 -12.89
N SER A 344 -1.92 11.77 -13.39
CA SER A 344 -3.07 12.55 -12.91
C SER A 344 -3.60 12.01 -11.58
N ALA A 345 -3.63 10.69 -11.42
CA ALA A 345 -4.16 10.06 -10.21
C ALA A 345 -3.65 8.62 -10.04
N ALA A 346 -3.74 8.12 -8.80
CA ALA A 346 -3.61 6.71 -8.49
C ALA A 346 -4.83 6.22 -7.71
N MET A 347 -5.40 5.10 -8.14
CA MET A 347 -6.52 4.42 -7.52
C MET A 347 -6.12 3.03 -7.00
N THR A 348 -6.87 2.61 -6.01
CA THR A 348 -6.80 1.31 -5.37
C THR A 348 -7.84 0.37 -5.97
N PHE A 349 -7.70 -0.94 -5.72
CA PHE A 349 -8.68 -1.90 -6.20
C PHE A 349 -10.07 -1.73 -5.56
N ASP A 350 -10.16 -1.19 -4.34
CA ASP A 350 -11.45 -0.87 -3.73
C ASP A 350 -12.19 0.26 -4.46
N GLU A 351 -11.44 1.28 -4.90
CA GLU A 351 -11.98 2.39 -5.69
C GLU A 351 -12.45 1.90 -7.07
N LEU A 352 -11.66 1.03 -7.71
CA LEU A 352 -12.06 0.40 -8.98
C LEU A 352 -13.31 -0.48 -8.79
N ALA A 353 -13.36 -1.30 -7.73
CA ALA A 353 -14.50 -2.16 -7.44
C ALA A 353 -15.79 -1.34 -7.23
N ALA A 354 -15.70 -0.20 -6.56
CA ALA A 354 -16.84 0.71 -6.40
C ALA A 354 -17.32 1.27 -7.75
N MET A 355 -16.41 1.66 -8.65
CA MET A 355 -16.76 2.13 -9.99
C MET A 355 -17.44 1.03 -10.83
N PHE A 356 -16.91 -0.20 -10.80
CA PHE A 356 -17.55 -1.35 -11.45
C PHE A 356 -18.94 -1.61 -10.91
N ALA A 357 -19.12 -1.59 -9.58
CA ALA A 357 -20.41 -1.81 -8.96
C ALA A 357 -21.45 -0.75 -9.36
N VAL A 358 -21.06 0.53 -9.43
CA VAL A 358 -21.95 1.63 -9.86
C VAL A 358 -22.35 1.47 -11.32
N LYS A 359 -21.40 1.15 -12.20
CA LYS A 359 -21.65 0.95 -13.63
C LYS A 359 -22.22 -0.43 -13.97
N LYS A 360 -22.37 -1.30 -12.97
CA LYS A 360 -22.83 -2.70 -13.11
C LYS A 360 -21.98 -3.48 -14.13
N VAL A 361 -20.67 -3.21 -14.11
CA VAL A 361 -19.67 -3.87 -14.93
C VAL A 361 -19.17 -5.09 -14.18
N ASP A 362 -19.29 -6.26 -14.80
CA ASP A 362 -18.70 -7.50 -14.31
C ASP A 362 -17.54 -7.90 -15.23
N PRO A 363 -16.27 -7.76 -14.79
CA PRO A 363 -15.12 -8.07 -15.64
C PRO A 363 -15.12 -9.50 -16.20
N GLU A 364 -15.69 -10.48 -15.50
CA GLU A 364 -15.68 -11.88 -15.96
C GLU A 364 -16.54 -12.09 -17.22
N THR A 365 -17.47 -11.16 -17.51
CA THR A 365 -18.38 -11.24 -18.67
C THR A 365 -17.76 -10.77 -19.98
N TYR A 366 -16.60 -10.11 -19.93
CA TYR A 366 -15.93 -9.59 -21.12
C TYR A 366 -15.15 -10.70 -21.83
N GLU A 367 -14.85 -10.47 -23.11
CA GLU A 367 -13.87 -11.25 -23.86
C GLU A 367 -12.60 -10.42 -24.04
N GLY A 368 -11.45 -11.06 -24.06
CA GLY A 368 -10.22 -10.36 -24.40
C GLY A 368 -9.13 -11.30 -24.87
N VAL A 369 -8.29 -10.78 -25.76
CA VAL A 369 -7.45 -11.63 -26.62
C VAL A 369 -5.96 -11.32 -26.49
N GLU A 370 -5.58 -10.19 -25.88
CA GLU A 370 -4.21 -9.67 -26.00
C GLU A 370 -3.53 -9.43 -24.65
N GLN A 371 -2.44 -10.15 -24.42
CA GLN A 371 -1.56 -10.05 -23.25
C GLN A 371 -0.11 -9.98 -23.73
N LEU A 372 0.51 -8.82 -23.56
CA LEU A 372 1.79 -8.48 -24.20
C LEU A 372 2.98 -8.62 -23.24
N ALA A 373 2.79 -8.36 -21.95
CA ALA A 373 3.87 -8.33 -20.99
C ALA A 373 4.50 -9.70 -20.74
N THR A 374 5.80 -9.71 -20.44
CA THR A 374 6.51 -10.96 -20.13
C THR A 374 6.12 -11.50 -18.76
N ARG A 375 6.44 -12.78 -18.51
CA ARG A 375 6.33 -13.37 -17.17
C ARG A 375 7.16 -12.62 -16.12
N TYR A 376 8.25 -11.96 -16.52
CA TYR A 376 9.15 -11.24 -15.63
C TYR A 376 8.57 -9.88 -15.25
N GLY A 377 8.06 -9.11 -16.22
CA GLY A 377 7.31 -7.87 -15.99
C GLY A 377 6.10 -8.07 -15.07
N LYS A 378 5.38 -9.17 -15.22
CA LYS A 378 4.30 -9.55 -14.27
C LYS A 378 4.85 -9.93 -12.90
N GLY A 379 5.98 -10.64 -12.87
CA GLY A 379 6.70 -11.05 -11.68
C GLY A 379 7.02 -9.91 -10.70
N PHE A 380 7.15 -8.65 -11.17
CA PHE A 380 7.36 -7.45 -10.33
C PHE A 380 6.36 -7.32 -9.17
N ALA A 381 5.17 -7.90 -9.29
CA ALA A 381 4.18 -7.88 -8.23
C ALA A 381 4.59 -8.68 -6.98
N ARG A 382 5.64 -9.50 -7.04
CA ARG A 382 6.12 -10.34 -5.93
C ARG A 382 7.51 -9.95 -5.47
N SER A 383 7.78 -10.22 -4.19
CA SER A 383 9.14 -10.16 -3.65
C SER A 383 10.07 -11.13 -4.39
N GLY A 384 11.22 -10.63 -4.84
CA GLY A 384 12.19 -11.34 -5.67
C GLY A 384 11.94 -11.21 -7.18
N GLY A 385 10.77 -10.68 -7.58
CA GLY A 385 10.37 -10.60 -8.98
C GLY A 385 11.14 -9.55 -9.77
N VAL A 386 11.46 -8.42 -9.13
CA VAL A 386 12.25 -7.34 -9.76
C VAL A 386 13.66 -7.84 -10.05
N SER A 387 14.30 -8.46 -9.06
CA SER A 387 15.64 -9.02 -9.22
C SER A 387 15.68 -10.12 -10.27
N ALA A 388 14.65 -10.99 -10.32
CA ALA A 388 14.57 -12.02 -11.33
C ALA A 388 14.50 -11.42 -12.74
N ALA A 389 13.73 -10.35 -12.94
CA ALA A 389 13.66 -9.64 -14.21
C ALA A 389 14.98 -8.96 -14.59
N VAL A 390 15.62 -8.26 -13.64
CA VAL A 390 16.92 -7.61 -13.85
C VAL A 390 17.99 -8.64 -14.22
N LEU A 391 18.08 -9.76 -13.51
CA LEU A 391 19.02 -10.84 -13.81
C LEU A 391 18.73 -11.50 -15.17
N LYS A 392 17.46 -11.59 -15.57
CA LYS A 392 17.09 -12.09 -16.89
C LYS A 392 17.60 -11.17 -18.01
N VAL A 393 17.54 -9.85 -17.85
CA VAL A 393 18.11 -8.91 -18.83
C VAL A 393 19.63 -9.11 -18.94
N VAL A 394 20.33 -9.28 -17.82
CA VAL A 394 21.78 -9.56 -17.83
C VAL A 394 22.09 -10.85 -18.62
N GLU A 395 21.26 -11.88 -18.46
CA GLU A 395 21.33 -13.13 -19.23
C GLU A 395 21.06 -12.90 -20.72
N GLU A 396 20.01 -12.15 -21.09
CA GLU A 396 19.66 -11.83 -22.49
C GLU A 396 20.76 -11.06 -23.21
N LYS A 397 21.53 -10.24 -22.47
CA LYS A 397 22.70 -9.52 -23.01
C LYS A 397 23.95 -10.38 -23.15
N GLY A 398 23.92 -11.65 -22.70
CA GLY A 398 25.05 -12.56 -22.76
C GLY A 398 26.23 -12.16 -21.86
N ILE A 399 25.97 -11.44 -20.76
CA ILE A 399 27.01 -10.94 -19.86
C ILE A 399 27.33 -12.00 -18.81
N GLU A 400 28.62 -12.36 -18.67
CA GLU A 400 29.06 -13.40 -17.72
C GLU A 400 29.01 -12.95 -16.25
N THR A 401 29.05 -11.63 -16.00
CA THR A 401 28.98 -11.09 -14.64
C THR A 401 27.62 -11.42 -14.04
N LYS A 402 27.61 -12.05 -12.86
CA LYS A 402 26.39 -12.38 -12.11
C LYS A 402 26.30 -11.53 -10.86
N PRO A 403 25.57 -10.40 -10.89
CA PRO A 403 25.34 -9.59 -9.71
C PRO A 403 24.66 -10.40 -8.61
N SER A 404 25.13 -10.22 -7.38
CA SER A 404 24.53 -10.82 -6.19
C SER A 404 23.37 -9.97 -5.66
N VAL A 405 22.31 -10.62 -5.20
CA VAL A 405 21.04 -9.97 -4.87
C VAL A 405 20.65 -10.23 -3.42
N LYS A 406 20.27 -9.17 -2.70
CA LYS A 406 19.58 -9.25 -1.42
C LYS A 406 18.09 -8.96 -1.61
N ILE A 407 17.28 -10.02 -1.65
CA ILE A 407 15.81 -9.91 -1.66
C ILE A 407 15.34 -9.58 -0.25
N CYS A 408 14.56 -8.50 -0.10
CA CYS A 408 13.95 -8.10 1.17
C CYS A 408 12.42 -8.21 1.07
N ASN A 409 11.88 -9.18 1.79
CA ASN A 409 10.46 -9.46 1.84
C ASN A 409 9.81 -8.78 3.05
N GLY A 410 9.27 -7.59 2.85
CA GLY A 410 8.67 -6.80 3.91
C GLY A 410 9.63 -5.78 4.52
N ALA A 411 9.05 -4.77 5.16
CA ALA A 411 9.78 -3.64 5.69
C ALA A 411 10.79 -3.99 6.80
N ALA A 412 10.58 -5.07 7.56
CA ALA A 412 11.51 -5.53 8.58
C ALA A 412 12.85 -5.99 7.96
N GLU A 413 12.79 -6.79 6.89
CA GLU A 413 13.99 -7.22 6.16
C GLU A 413 14.67 -6.04 5.43
N CYS A 414 13.87 -5.14 4.86
CA CYS A 414 14.37 -3.90 4.24
C CYS A 414 15.21 -3.09 5.23
N LYS A 415 14.73 -2.89 6.46
CA LYS A 415 15.48 -2.17 7.51
C LYS A 415 16.82 -2.83 7.83
N VAL A 416 16.85 -4.15 7.95
CA VAL A 416 18.09 -4.88 8.21
C VAL A 416 19.09 -4.70 7.07
N ALA A 417 18.62 -4.84 5.82
CA ALA A 417 19.48 -4.67 4.65
C ALA A 417 19.99 -3.24 4.48
N LEU A 418 19.14 -2.23 4.66
CA LEU A 418 19.53 -0.82 4.62
C LEU A 418 20.51 -0.46 5.75
N GLN A 419 20.32 -1.02 6.95
CA GLN A 419 21.27 -0.84 8.05
C GLN A 419 22.63 -1.46 7.73
N MET A 420 22.67 -2.64 7.09
CA MET A 420 23.93 -3.26 6.64
C MET A 420 24.60 -2.45 5.54
N LEU A 421 23.83 -1.92 4.59
CA LEU A 421 24.34 -1.02 3.54
C LEU A 421 24.95 0.25 4.15
N LYS A 422 24.24 0.91 5.06
CA LYS A 422 24.70 2.10 5.80
C LYS A 422 26.01 1.85 6.56
N LEU A 423 26.17 0.66 7.13
CA LEU A 423 27.39 0.27 7.86
C LEU A 423 28.52 -0.23 6.95
N GLY A 424 28.33 -0.26 5.62
CA GLY A 424 29.31 -0.80 4.66
C GLY A 424 29.52 -2.31 4.80
N ARG A 425 28.54 -3.04 5.35
CA ARG A 425 28.60 -4.49 5.63
C ARG A 425 27.74 -5.33 4.67
N LEU A 426 27.03 -4.70 3.75
CA LEU A 426 26.27 -5.39 2.72
C LEU A 426 27.24 -6.10 1.76
N LYS A 427 27.03 -7.40 1.54
CA LYS A 427 27.87 -8.20 0.64
C LYS A 427 27.34 -8.16 -0.79
N GLU A 428 26.02 -8.19 -0.91
CA GLU A 428 25.28 -8.26 -2.15
C GLU A 428 25.44 -6.96 -2.97
N ASP A 429 25.27 -7.04 -4.29
CA ASP A 429 25.45 -5.92 -5.21
C ASP A 429 24.19 -5.04 -5.31
N ILE A 430 23.03 -5.66 -5.24
CA ILE A 430 21.73 -4.98 -5.25
C ILE A 430 20.82 -5.43 -4.11
N ILE A 431 20.08 -4.48 -3.52
CA ILE A 431 18.96 -4.75 -2.63
C ILE A 431 17.65 -4.58 -3.40
N GLU A 432 16.84 -5.62 -3.47
CA GLU A 432 15.42 -5.48 -3.84
C GLU A 432 14.59 -5.26 -2.58
N GLY A 433 14.03 -4.06 -2.45
CA GLY A 433 13.20 -3.69 -1.30
C GLY A 433 11.70 -3.69 -1.62
N MET A 434 10.96 -4.62 -1.01
CA MET A 434 9.50 -4.61 -0.99
C MET A 434 8.99 -4.38 0.42
N ALA A 435 8.28 -3.27 0.66
CA ALA A 435 7.82 -2.94 2.01
C ALA A 435 6.69 -3.86 2.53
N CYS A 436 5.93 -4.50 1.62
CA CYS A 436 4.87 -5.45 1.96
C CYS A 436 5.39 -6.88 1.87
N GLU A 437 5.06 -7.72 2.85
CA GLU A 437 5.38 -9.14 2.83
C GLU A 437 4.65 -9.84 1.67
N GLY A 438 5.35 -10.56 0.81
CA GLY A 438 4.87 -11.16 -0.42
C GLY A 438 4.98 -10.25 -1.65
N GLY A 439 5.32 -8.97 -1.48
CA GLY A 439 5.31 -7.96 -2.54
C GLY A 439 3.95 -7.29 -2.72
N CYS A 440 3.75 -6.64 -3.86
CA CYS A 440 2.53 -5.91 -4.20
C CYS A 440 1.26 -6.78 -4.21
N VAL A 441 1.35 -8.08 -4.48
CA VAL A 441 0.21 -9.02 -4.39
C VAL A 441 -0.45 -9.08 -3.01
N ASN A 442 0.28 -8.68 -1.96
CA ASN A 442 -0.22 -8.56 -0.60
C ASN A 442 -0.24 -7.09 -0.12
N GLY A 443 -0.45 -6.16 -1.06
CA GLY A 443 -0.61 -4.75 -0.74
C GLY A 443 -1.81 -4.50 0.19
N PRO A 444 -1.82 -3.36 0.89
CA PRO A 444 -2.83 -3.04 1.90
C PRO A 444 -4.26 -2.92 1.35
N MET A 445 -4.42 -2.75 0.03
CA MET A 445 -5.72 -2.55 -0.65
C MET A 445 -6.02 -3.68 -1.66
N ARG A 446 -5.67 -4.92 -1.28
CA ARG A 446 -6.11 -6.14 -1.97
C ARG A 446 -7.60 -6.40 -1.70
N GLN A 447 -8.30 -7.00 -2.65
CA GLN A 447 -9.72 -7.37 -2.53
C GLN A 447 -9.91 -8.72 -1.84
N TYR A 448 -9.01 -9.67 -2.12
CA TYR A 448 -9.09 -11.04 -1.61
C TYR A 448 -7.94 -11.37 -0.67
N GLU A 449 -8.14 -12.43 0.11
CA GLU A 449 -7.06 -13.00 0.90
C GLU A 449 -5.93 -13.52 0.01
N LEU A 450 -4.71 -13.45 0.54
CA LEU A 450 -3.48 -13.65 -0.23
C LEU A 450 -3.43 -15.06 -0.77
N ILE A 451 -3.93 -16.03 -0.01
CA ILE A 451 -3.95 -17.43 -0.41
C ILE A 451 -4.80 -17.63 -1.67
N ASP A 452 -5.90 -16.88 -1.80
CA ASP A 452 -6.82 -17.03 -2.92
C ASP A 452 -6.34 -16.23 -4.13
N SER A 453 -5.98 -14.97 -3.93
CA SER A 453 -5.46 -14.14 -5.02
C SER A 453 -4.14 -14.66 -5.57
N LYS A 454 -3.26 -15.20 -4.71
CA LYS A 454 -1.97 -15.74 -5.13
C LYS A 454 -2.12 -16.96 -6.02
N LYS A 455 -3.08 -17.86 -5.77
CA LYS A 455 -3.30 -19.04 -6.63
C LYS A 455 -3.63 -18.64 -8.07
N VAL A 456 -4.51 -17.65 -8.23
CA VAL A 456 -4.87 -17.13 -9.56
C VAL A 456 -3.68 -16.41 -10.20
N PHE A 457 -3.00 -15.55 -9.43
CA PHE A 457 -1.81 -14.84 -9.90
C PHE A 457 -0.67 -15.82 -10.29
N ASP A 458 -0.45 -16.91 -9.55
CA ASP A 458 0.50 -18.00 -9.85
C ASP A 458 0.17 -18.74 -11.14
N LYS A 459 -1.11 -18.93 -11.43
CA LYS A 459 -1.54 -19.54 -12.68
C LYS A 459 -1.26 -18.61 -13.87
N ASN A 460 -1.60 -17.33 -13.74
CA ASN A 460 -1.61 -16.41 -14.88
C ASN A 460 -0.27 -15.74 -15.17
N VAL A 461 0.65 -15.67 -14.19
CA VAL A 461 2.00 -15.11 -14.40
C VAL A 461 2.84 -15.95 -15.38
N ASN A 462 2.53 -17.23 -15.54
CA ASN A 462 3.26 -18.16 -16.40
C ASN A 462 2.80 -18.03 -17.86
N VAL A 463 3.17 -16.93 -18.50
CA VAL A 463 3.05 -16.73 -19.95
C VAL A 463 4.27 -17.26 -20.69
N GLU A 464 4.09 -17.58 -21.98
CA GLU A 464 5.17 -18.08 -22.85
C GLU A 464 6.21 -16.99 -23.16
N ASN A 465 5.80 -15.73 -23.24
CA ASN A 465 6.73 -14.63 -23.52
C ASN A 465 7.71 -14.41 -22.34
N THR A 466 8.99 -14.57 -22.62
CA THR A 466 10.09 -14.42 -21.65
C THR A 466 11.16 -13.43 -22.08
N GLU A 467 11.03 -12.81 -23.26
CA GLU A 467 12.04 -11.95 -23.88
C GLU A 467 11.80 -10.48 -23.52
N ILE A 468 12.48 -9.98 -22.49
CA ILE A 468 12.26 -8.63 -21.95
C ILE A 468 12.67 -7.57 -22.98
N ILE A 469 13.88 -7.66 -23.51
CA ILE A 469 14.43 -6.62 -24.41
C ILE A 469 13.61 -6.53 -25.71
N ASN A 470 13.23 -7.67 -26.29
CA ASN A 470 12.45 -7.67 -27.54
C ASN A 470 11.05 -7.09 -27.31
N THR A 471 10.38 -7.53 -26.25
CA THR A 471 9.06 -7.01 -25.86
C THR A 471 9.09 -5.49 -25.63
N CYS A 472 10.11 -4.97 -24.96
CA CYS A 472 10.25 -3.52 -24.76
C CYS A 472 10.41 -2.75 -26.08
N LYS A 473 11.20 -3.26 -27.02
CA LYS A 473 11.41 -2.61 -28.34
C LYS A 473 10.13 -2.59 -29.16
N GLU A 474 9.43 -3.72 -29.25
CA GLU A 474 8.19 -3.85 -30.01
C GLU A 474 7.06 -2.94 -29.47
N ASN A 475 7.08 -2.67 -28.16
CA ASN A 475 6.05 -1.87 -27.49
C ASN A 475 6.45 -0.40 -27.26
N GLY A 476 7.56 0.06 -27.87
CA GLY A 476 7.97 1.46 -27.83
C GLY A 476 8.60 1.92 -26.51
N TYR A 477 9.05 0.99 -25.67
CA TYR A 477 9.72 1.30 -24.40
C TYR A 477 11.24 1.47 -24.54
N GLY A 478 11.85 1.03 -25.65
CA GLY A 478 13.30 1.05 -25.84
C GLY A 478 13.94 2.44 -25.98
N GLU A 479 13.17 3.46 -26.36
CA GLU A 479 13.66 4.83 -26.59
C GLU A 479 13.19 5.83 -25.52
N ILE A 480 12.38 5.38 -24.56
CA ILE A 480 11.79 6.26 -23.55
C ILE A 480 12.79 6.47 -22.42
N ASN A 481 13.16 7.73 -22.18
CA ASN A 481 13.95 8.06 -21.01
C ASN A 481 13.10 7.93 -19.73
N ILE A 482 13.32 6.84 -19.00
CA ILE A 482 12.65 6.55 -17.72
C ILE A 482 13.52 6.87 -16.49
N HIS A 483 14.73 7.40 -16.68
CA HIS A 483 15.54 7.90 -15.57
C HIS A 483 14.88 9.14 -14.96
N VAL A 484 14.95 9.22 -13.64
CA VAL A 484 14.42 10.31 -12.85
C VAL A 484 15.61 10.95 -12.16
N HIS A 485 16.02 12.13 -12.61
CA HIS A 485 17.03 12.89 -11.90
C HIS A 485 16.44 13.28 -10.54
N ASN A 486 17.11 12.91 -9.45
CA ASN A 486 16.78 13.39 -8.12
C ASN A 486 17.00 14.92 -8.12
N HIS A 487 15.95 15.69 -8.38
CA HIS A 487 15.97 17.12 -8.15
C HIS A 487 16.06 17.32 -6.63
N ASN A 488 17.22 17.80 -6.20
CA ASN A 488 17.52 18.18 -4.81
C ASN A 488 16.51 19.20 -4.27
#